data_AF-A0A9E2PW08-F1
#
_entry.id   AF-A0A9E2PW08-F1
#
_cell.length_a   1.000
_cell.length_b   1.000
_cell.length_c   1.000
_cell.angle_alpha   90.00
_cell.angle_beta   90.00
_cell.angle_gamma   90.00
#
_symmetry.space_group_name_H-M   'P 1'
#
loop_
_entity.id
_entity.type
_entity.pdbx_description
1 polymer ?
#
loop_
_entity_poly.entity_id
_entity_poly.type
_entity_poly.pdbx_seq_one_letter_code
_entity_poly.pdbx_strand_id
1 'polypeptide(L)' 'MERIDLLKELQKLTPPERLAVIEAALQQLRADLEGTPERKSLAVRRQEMAVAAQALQADYAAGGELTACTALDAEDFHA' A
#
# COMPACT_ATOMS: atom_id res chain seq x y z
N MET A 1 -9.48 33.82 -14.00
CA MET A 1 -9.40 33.30 -15.39
C MET A 1 -9.03 31.82 -15.42
N GLU A 2 -9.37 31.02 -14.40
CA GLU A 2 -8.54 29.84 -14.16
C GLU A 2 -9.09 28.54 -14.76
N ARG A 3 -10.37 28.21 -14.52
CA ARG A 3 -10.88 26.87 -14.83
C ARG A 3 -11.54 26.75 -16.21
N ILE A 4 -12.33 27.75 -16.60
CA ILE A 4 -13.08 27.76 -17.86
C ILE A 4 -12.12 27.93 -19.04
N ASP A 5 -11.09 28.77 -18.89
CA ASP A 5 -10.13 29.05 -19.94
C ASP A 5 -9.21 27.83 -20.18
N LEU A 6 -8.78 27.13 -19.11
CA LEU A 6 -8.07 25.85 -19.21
C LEU A 6 -8.86 24.78 -19.98
N LEU A 7 -10.16 24.68 -19.72
CA LEU A 7 -11.03 23.73 -20.45
C LEU A 7 -11.17 24.11 -21.92
N LYS A 8 -11.22 25.39 -22.25
CA LYS A 8 -11.23 25.86 -23.65
C LYS A 8 -9.94 25.51 -24.37
N GLU A 9 -8.79 25.66 -23.73
CA GLU A 9 -7.50 25.27 -24.33
C GLU A 9 -7.40 23.76 -24.54
N LEU A 10 -7.85 22.94 -23.57
CA LEU A 10 -7.92 21.48 -23.73
C LEU A 10 -8.87 21.04 -24.85
N GLN A 11 -9.91 21.81 -25.14
CA GLN A 11 -10.86 21.53 -26.23
C GLN A 11 -10.26 21.80 -27.62
N LYS A 12 -9.21 22.62 -27.73
CA LYS A 12 -8.51 22.88 -29.00
C LYS A 12 -7.61 21.72 -29.43
N LEU A 13 -7.26 20.83 -28.49
CA LEU A 13 -6.44 19.66 -28.74
C LEU A 13 -7.25 18.51 -29.35
N THR A 14 -6.58 17.67 -30.13
CA THR A 14 -7.17 16.42 -30.59
C THR A 14 -7.45 15.50 -29.38
N PRO A 15 -8.39 14.54 -29.49
CA PRO A 15 -8.65 13.57 -28.44
C PRO A 15 -7.39 12.89 -27.85
N PRO A 16 -6.42 12.38 -28.64
CA PRO A 16 -5.21 11.76 -28.08
C PRO A 16 -4.30 12.75 -27.35
N GLU A 17 -4.12 13.97 -27.86
CA GLU A 17 -3.29 15.00 -27.21
C GLU A 17 -3.88 15.43 -25.87
N ARG A 18 -5.20 15.61 -25.83
CA ARG A 18 -5.91 15.92 -24.58
C ARG A 18 -5.77 14.80 -23.55
N LEU A 19 -5.81 13.55 -23.98
CA LEU A 19 -5.59 12.41 -23.09
C LEU A 19 -4.17 12.42 -22.51
N ALA A 20 -3.16 12.67 -23.35
CA ALA A 20 -1.76 12.76 -22.92
C ALA A 20 -1.52 13.87 -21.89
N VAL A 21 -2.15 15.05 -22.08
CA VAL A 21 -2.05 16.16 -21.12
C VAL A 21 -2.69 15.81 -19.78
N ILE A 22 -3.85 15.16 -19.79
CA ILE A 22 -4.53 14.72 -18.56
C ILE A 22 -3.70 13.66 -17.83
N GLU A 23 -3.10 12.71 -18.55
CA GLU A 23 -2.23 11.69 -17.98
C GLU A 23 -0.99 12.30 -17.34
N ALA A 24 -0.33 13.25 -18.00
CA ALA A 24 0.82 13.96 -17.45
C ALA A 24 0.46 14.72 -16.17
N ALA A 25 -0.67 15.43 -16.16
CA ALA A 25 -1.15 16.14 -14.98
C ALA A 25 -1.49 15.18 -13.83
N LEU A 26 -2.07 14.01 -14.13
CA LEU A 26 -2.34 12.96 -13.14
C LEU A 26 -1.06 12.37 -12.54
N GLN A 27 -0.03 12.14 -13.36
CA GLN A 27 1.26 11.63 -12.89
C GLN A 27 1.93 12.63 -11.93
N GLN A 28 1.90 13.92 -12.28
CA GLN A 28 2.42 14.97 -11.40
C GLN A 28 1.68 15.03 -10.07
N LEU A 29 0.34 15.01 -10.11
CA LEU A 29 -0.48 14.99 -8.89
C LEU A 29 -0.16 13.78 -8.00
N ARG A 30 0.06 12.60 -8.60
CA ARG A 30 0.46 11.41 -7.86
C ARG A 30 1.82 11.57 -7.21
N ALA A 31 2.81 12.07 -7.94
CA ALA A 31 4.15 12.32 -7.41
C ALA A 31 4.13 13.31 -6.23
N ASP A 32 3.32 14.37 -6.35
CA ASP A 32 3.15 15.36 -5.28
C ASP A 32 2.51 14.74 -4.03
N LEU A 33 1.49 13.89 -4.24
CA LEU A 33 0.82 13.18 -3.15
C LEU A 33 1.72 12.12 -2.50
N GLU A 34 2.55 11.40 -3.27
CA GLU A 34 3.56 10.47 -2.74
C GLU A 34 4.70 11.20 -2.03
N GLY A 35 4.97 12.45 -2.42
CA GLY A 35 5.91 13.35 -1.77
C GLY A 35 5.52 13.76 -0.35
N THR A 36 4.24 13.63 0.02
CA THR A 36 3.74 14.10 1.32
C THR A 36 4.38 13.34 2.50
N PRO A 37 4.83 14.06 3.54
CA PRO A 37 5.54 13.47 4.68
C PRO A 37 4.68 12.44 5.44
N GLU A 38 3.36 12.62 5.43
CA GLU A 38 2.38 11.70 6.03
C GLU A 38 2.30 10.34 5.32
N ARG A 39 2.37 10.31 3.97
CA ARG A 39 2.38 9.03 3.24
C ARG A 39 3.73 8.35 3.30
N LYS A 40 4.82 9.11 3.30
CA LYS A 40 6.16 8.57 3.53
C LYS A 40 6.27 7.93 4.92
N SER A 41 5.72 8.56 5.95
CA SER A 41 5.72 7.99 7.30
C SER A 41 4.85 6.73 7.41
N LEU A 42 3.72 6.67 6.70
CA LEU A 42 2.89 5.46 6.62
C LEU A 42 3.60 4.31 5.89
N ALA A 43 4.30 4.59 4.78
CA ALA A 43 5.05 3.59 4.04
C ALA A 43 6.22 3.02 4.88
N VAL A 44 6.97 3.90 5.55
CA VAL A 44 8.04 3.50 6.48
C VAL A 44 7.48 2.65 7.61
N ARG A 45 6.39 3.09 8.25
CA ARG A 45 5.75 2.35 9.35
C ARG A 45 5.22 0.99 8.90
N ARG A 46 4.68 0.89 7.68
CA ARG A 46 4.24 -0.39 7.10
C ARG A 46 5.41 -1.34 6.89
N GLN A 47 6.54 -0.82 6.42
CA GLN A 47 7.75 -1.61 6.24
C GLN A 47 8.31 -2.11 7.58
N GLU A 48 8.38 -1.24 8.60
CA GLU A 48 8.81 -1.62 9.96
C GLU A 48 7.91 -2.70 10.56
N MET A 49 6.59 -2.57 10.40
CA MET A 49 5.64 -3.60 10.85
C MET A 49 5.83 -4.93 10.13
N ALA A 50 6.10 -4.91 8.81
CA ALA A 50 6.35 -6.12 8.04
C ALA A 50 7.63 -6.85 8.51
N VAL A 51 8.69 -6.10 8.80
CA VAL A 51 9.94 -6.65 9.34
C VAL A 51 9.71 -7.27 10.72
N ALA A 52 8.99 -6.56 11.61
CA ALA A 52 8.68 -7.08 12.94
C ALA A 52 7.82 -8.36 12.87
N ALA A 53 6.83 -8.40 11.98
CA ALA A 53 5.99 -9.59 11.77
C ALA A 53 6.79 -10.78 11.21
N GLN A 54 7.73 -10.54 10.29
CA GLN A 54 8.63 -11.58 9.78
C GLN A 54 9.57 -12.10 10.86
N ALA A 55 10.08 -11.22 11.73
CA ALA A 55 10.95 -11.62 12.84
C ALA A 55 10.23 -12.54 13.84
N LEU A 56 8.96 -12.25 14.14
CA LEU A 56 8.12 -13.05 15.05
C LEU A 56 7.55 -14.32 14.39
N GLN A 57 7.74 -14.52 13.09
CA GLN A 57 7.10 -15.62 12.34
C GLN A 57 7.47 -17.01 12.89
N ALA A 58 8.72 -17.18 13.35
CA ALA A 58 9.19 -18.45 13.89
C ALA A 58 8.49 -18.82 15.21
N ASP A 59 8.16 -17.82 16.04
CA ASP A 59 7.51 -18.03 17.33
C ASP A 59 6.07 -18.51 17.18
N TYR A 60 5.41 -18.12 16.07
CA TYR A 60 4.06 -18.53 15.68
C TYR A 60 4.02 -19.83 14.84
N ALA A 61 5.17 -20.39 14.44
CA ALA A 61 5.19 -21.66 13.73
C ALA A 61 4.70 -22.81 14.64
N ALA A 62 4.22 -23.91 14.05
CA ALA A 62 3.78 -25.08 14.81
C ALA A 62 4.96 -25.69 15.61
N GLY A 63 4.83 -25.74 16.94
CA GLY A 63 5.91 -26.13 17.86
C GLY A 63 6.85 -24.99 18.26
N GLY A 64 6.59 -23.75 17.79
CA GLY A 64 7.24 -22.53 18.27
C GLY A 64 6.77 -22.14 19.67
N GLU A 65 7.51 -21.24 20.34
CA GLU A 65 7.28 -20.89 21.75
C GLU A 65 5.85 -20.42 22.04
N LEU A 66 5.20 -19.73 21.09
CA LEU A 66 3.83 -19.22 21.27
C LEU A 66 2.73 -20.24 20.93
N THR A 67 3.07 -21.34 20.25
CA THR A 67 2.12 -22.42 19.94
C THR A 67 2.33 -23.67 20.80
N ALA A 68 3.42 -23.73 21.57
CA ALA A 68 3.74 -24.83 22.47
C ALA A 68 2.63 -25.11 23.50
N CYS A 69 1.97 -24.08 24.02
CA CYS A 69 0.85 -24.23 24.97
C CYS A 69 -0.51 -24.48 24.28
N THR A 70 -0.58 -24.39 22.94
CA THR A 70 -1.80 -24.62 22.15
C THR A 70 -1.86 -26.03 21.55
N ALA A 71 -0.74 -26.75 21.58
CA ALA A 71 -0.77 -28.20 21.45
C ALA A 71 -1.44 -28.75 22.72
N LEU A 72 -2.78 -28.81 22.68
CA LEU A 72 -3.56 -29.66 23.57
C LEU A 72 -2.86 -31.02 23.59
N ASP A 73 -2.49 -31.49 24.78
CA ASP A 73 -2.03 -32.86 25.00
C ASP A 73 -2.94 -33.77 24.16
N ALA A 74 -2.35 -34.40 23.14
CA ALA A 74 -3.08 -35.31 22.28
C ALA A 74 -3.63 -36.40 23.20
N GLU A 75 -4.92 -36.31 23.55
CA GLU A 75 -5.57 -37.39 24.27
C GLU A 75 -5.51 -38.62 23.36
N ASP A 76 -4.87 -39.68 23.86
CA ASP A 76 -4.86 -40.97 23.20
C ASP A 76 -6.33 -41.42 23.04
N PHE A 77 -6.85 -41.27 21.82
CA PHE A 77 -8.13 -41.86 21.43
C PHE A 77 -7.96 -43.38 21.43
N HIS A 78 -8.25 -44.02 22.55
CA HIS A 78 -8.43 -45.47 22.63
C HIS A 78 -9.80 -45.83 22.03
N ALA A 79 -9.78 -46.52 20.89
CA ALA A 79 -10.94 -47.13 20.24
C ALA A 79 -11.37 -48.43 20.92
#